data_AF-A0A9E3AFE5-F1
#
_entry.id   AF-A0A9E3AFE5-F1
#
_cell.length_a   1.000
_cell.length_b   1.000
_cell.length_c   1.000
_cell.angle_alpha   90.00
_cell.angle_beta   90.00
_cell.angle_gamma   90.00
#
_symmetry.space_group_name_H-M   'P 1'
#
loop_
_entity.id
_entity.type
_entity.pdbx_description
1 polymer ?
#
loop_
_entity_poly.entity_id
_entity_poly.type
_entity_poly.pdbx_seq_one_letter_code
_entity_poly.pdbx_strand_id
1 'polypeptide(L)'
;MAAKKTGLIIGVALAGIAAAAMAGAGTRWPTQIASAAEHPLQLTKVSTGTIFAPPPGAPLSFADIFQRVSPAVVSINVMTHVPATHGLQVPGLPFNIVPESPPGGDDGDDSEGGGGSGGSTKAEASGSGFFISPDGYIVTNNHVVEHADDIKVVLPDKTELPAKIVGRDEATDLAVIKVQGANFPYVDFENSAKPR
;
A
#
# COMPACT_ATOMS: atom_id res chain seq x y z
N MET A 1 -43.52 -17.00 32.73
CA MET A 1 -42.10 -17.15 32.35
C MET A 1 -41.85 -16.15 31.22
N ALA A 2 -41.36 -14.95 31.55
CA ALA A 2 -39.95 -14.56 31.59
C ALA A 2 -39.42 -14.13 30.21
N ALA A 3 -39.20 -12.82 30.09
CA ALA A 3 -38.73 -12.06 28.94
C ALA A 3 -37.20 -12.07 28.79
N LYS A 4 -36.70 -11.79 27.57
CA LYS A 4 -35.34 -11.26 27.27
C LYS A 4 -35.28 -10.96 25.76
N LYS A 5 -34.62 -9.92 25.22
CA LYS A 5 -34.12 -8.61 25.66
C LYS A 5 -33.76 -7.88 24.35
N THR A 6 -34.16 -6.62 24.27
CA THR A 6 -33.85 -5.55 23.29
C THR A 6 -32.44 -5.53 22.69
N GLY A 7 -32.33 -5.06 21.43
CA GLY A 7 -31.11 -4.51 20.83
C GLY A 7 -31.37 -3.86 19.47
N LEU A 8 -31.37 -2.52 19.43
CA LEU A 8 -31.65 -1.61 18.31
C LEU A 8 -30.32 -1.15 17.67
N ILE A 9 -30.22 -1.17 16.34
CA ILE A 9 -29.12 -0.54 15.57
C ILE A 9 -29.77 0.50 14.65
N ILE A 10 -29.52 1.79 14.90
CA ILE A 10 -30.00 2.90 14.05
C ILE A 10 -28.94 3.14 12.98
N GLY A 11 -29.22 2.71 11.76
CA GLY A 11 -28.51 3.14 10.55
C GLY A 11 -29.13 4.43 10.02
N VAL A 12 -28.31 5.47 9.86
CA VAL A 12 -28.69 6.74 9.24
C VAL A 12 -28.81 6.53 7.73
N ALA A 13 -30.04 6.65 7.21
CA ALA A 13 -30.30 6.69 5.77
C ALA A 13 -30.61 8.12 5.34
N LEU A 14 -29.78 8.62 4.43
CA LEU A 14 -29.94 9.86 3.67
C LEU A 14 -31.24 9.83 2.86
N ALA A 15 -32.15 10.76 3.12
CA ALA A 15 -33.33 10.96 2.27
C ALA A 15 -33.07 12.11 1.29
N GLY A 16 -32.95 11.74 0.02
CA GLY A 16 -32.98 12.65 -1.11
C GLY A 16 -34.34 13.31 -1.28
N ILE A 17 -34.32 14.49 -1.90
CA ILE A 17 -35.49 15.21 -2.38
C ILE A 17 -35.85 14.65 -3.76
N ALA A 18 -37.08 14.16 -3.93
CA ALA A 18 -37.90 14.47 -5.11
C ALA A 18 -39.28 13.77 -5.06
N ALA A 19 -40.30 14.64 -5.04
CA ALA A 19 -41.42 14.66 -5.96
C ALA A 19 -42.55 13.59 -5.92
N ALA A 20 -43.75 14.17 -5.96
CA ALA A 20 -44.99 13.69 -6.57
C ALA A 20 -45.87 12.71 -5.76
N ALA A 21 -46.70 13.29 -4.89
CA ALA A 21 -48.01 12.73 -4.60
C ALA A 21 -48.99 13.09 -5.73
N MET A 22 -49.58 12.08 -6.37
CA MET A 22 -50.80 12.23 -7.18
C MET A 22 -51.82 11.17 -6.76
N ALA A 23 -52.86 11.60 -6.05
CA ALA A 23 -54.24 11.13 -6.23
C ALA A 23 -55.17 11.95 -5.31
N GLY A 24 -56.05 12.76 -5.89
CA GLY A 24 -57.11 13.42 -5.12
C GLY A 24 -57.67 14.63 -5.84
N ALA A 25 -58.76 14.43 -6.57
CA ALA A 25 -59.51 15.44 -7.30
C ALA A 25 -59.94 16.64 -6.42
N GLY A 26 -60.01 17.84 -7.04
CA GLY A 26 -60.84 18.95 -6.56
C GLY A 26 -60.10 20.28 -6.36
N THR A 27 -59.96 21.04 -7.45
CA THR A 27 -59.31 22.36 -7.57
C THR A 27 -59.90 23.48 -6.68
N ARG A 28 -59.06 24.30 -6.04
CA ARG A 28 -58.86 25.75 -6.33
C ARG A 28 -57.96 26.41 -5.26
N TRP A 29 -56.82 26.95 -5.68
CA TRP A 29 -55.85 27.63 -4.82
C TRP A 29 -56.27 29.06 -4.49
N PRO A 30 -56.12 29.50 -3.23
CA PRO A 30 -55.75 30.87 -2.92
C PRO A 30 -54.30 30.93 -2.44
N THR A 31 -53.53 31.82 -3.05
CA THR A 31 -52.15 32.17 -2.74
C THR A 31 -52.01 32.60 -1.28
N GLN A 32 -51.38 31.77 -0.45
CA GLN A 32 -50.86 32.21 0.85
C GLN A 32 -49.35 32.32 0.74
N ILE A 33 -48.92 33.56 0.51
CA ILE A 33 -47.58 34.07 0.85
C ILE A 33 -47.23 33.58 2.25
N ALA A 34 -46.22 32.71 2.34
CA ALA A 34 -45.68 32.26 3.60
C ALA A 34 -45.11 33.49 4.32
N SER A 35 -45.76 33.87 5.43
CA SER A 35 -45.19 34.78 6.41
C SER A 35 -43.87 34.18 6.89
N ALA A 36 -42.79 34.96 6.76
CA ALA A 36 -41.49 34.61 7.30
C ALA A 36 -41.61 34.49 8.83
N ALA A 37 -41.78 33.26 9.31
CA ALA A 37 -41.62 32.95 10.72
C ALA A 37 -40.11 32.82 10.98
N GLU A 38 -39.58 33.85 11.65
CA GLU A 38 -38.22 33.90 12.15
C GLU A 38 -38.03 32.80 13.19
N HIS A 39 -37.44 31.67 12.79
CA HIS A 39 -36.98 30.68 13.75
C HIS A 39 -35.69 31.22 14.39
N PRO A 40 -35.64 31.52 15.70
CA PRO A 40 -34.38 31.84 16.33
C PRO A 40 -33.46 30.63 16.16
N LEU A 41 -32.29 30.86 15.56
CA LEU A 41 -31.23 29.87 15.46
C LEU A 41 -30.91 29.38 16.88
N GLN A 42 -31.43 28.22 17.26
CA GLN A 42 -30.97 27.55 18.45
C GLN A 42 -29.56 27.05 18.12
N LEU A 43 -28.58 27.72 18.71
CA LEU A 43 -27.18 27.35 18.64
C LEU A 43 -27.06 25.96 19.28
N THR A 44 -27.03 24.90 18.46
CA THR A 44 -26.70 23.56 18.92
C THR A 44 -25.32 23.66 19.56
N LYS A 45 -25.28 23.55 20.89
CA LYS A 45 -24.04 23.47 21.65
C LYS A 45 -23.31 22.23 21.15
N VAL A 46 -22.36 22.43 20.25
CA VAL A 46 -21.41 21.41 19.86
C VAL A 46 -20.74 21.00 21.16
N SER A 47 -21.03 19.77 21.60
CA SER A 47 -20.30 19.16 22.70
C SER A 47 -18.83 19.24 22.30
N THR A 48 -18.04 20.02 23.03
CA THR A 48 -16.59 20.05 22.89
C THR A 48 -16.13 18.66 23.29
N GLY A 49 -16.15 17.75 22.31
CA GLY A 49 -15.64 16.40 22.44
C GLY A 49 -14.24 16.50 23.01
N THR A 50 -13.95 15.64 23.97
CA THR A 50 -12.70 15.57 24.71
C THR A 50 -11.54 15.80 23.74
N ILE A 51 -10.85 16.93 23.88
CA ILE A 51 -9.60 17.17 23.17
C ILE A 51 -8.71 15.99 23.58
N PHE A 52 -8.31 15.15 22.62
CA PHE A 52 -7.31 14.13 22.84
C PHE A 52 -5.99 14.87 23.11
N ALA A 53 -5.80 15.29 24.35
CA ALA A 53 -4.55 15.82 24.82
C ALA A 53 -3.65 14.62 25.11
N PRO A 54 -2.48 14.51 24.45
CA PRO A 54 -1.51 13.49 24.80
C PRO A 54 -1.17 13.59 26.29
N PRO A 55 -0.92 12.46 26.98
CA PRO A 55 -0.42 12.47 28.35
C PRO A 55 0.78 13.41 28.48
N PRO A 56 0.98 14.07 29.64
CA PRO A 56 2.14 14.92 29.85
C PRO A 56 3.45 14.17 29.53
N GLY A 57 4.21 14.66 28.57
CA GLY A 57 5.45 14.04 28.08
C GLY A 57 5.34 13.19 26.82
N ALA A 58 4.12 12.94 26.30
CA ALA A 58 3.94 12.31 24.98
C ALA A 58 4.10 13.35 23.86
N PRO A 59 4.76 13.02 22.73
CA PRO A 59 4.88 13.92 21.61
C PRO A 59 3.49 14.23 21.04
N LEU A 60 3.29 15.48 20.61
CA LEU A 60 2.03 15.93 20.02
C LEU A 60 1.73 15.24 18.67
N SER A 61 2.75 14.65 18.03
CA SER A 61 2.64 13.98 16.74
C SER A 61 3.75 12.96 16.50
N PHE A 62 3.48 11.95 15.67
CA PHE A 62 4.49 11.02 15.13
C PHE A 62 5.39 11.66 14.06
N ALA A 63 5.03 12.84 13.57
CA ALA A 63 5.74 13.55 12.51
C ALA A 63 7.22 13.78 12.85
N ASP A 64 7.53 14.13 14.11
CA ASP A 64 8.90 14.44 14.53
C ASP A 64 9.81 13.20 14.45
N ILE A 65 9.28 12.03 14.84
CA ILE A 65 10.01 10.76 14.74
C ILE A 65 10.16 10.37 13.28
N PHE A 66 9.07 10.45 12.51
CA PHE A 66 9.09 10.16 11.07
C PHE A 66 10.12 11.00 10.32
N GLN A 67 10.17 12.31 10.56
CA GLN A 67 11.14 13.22 9.92
C GLN A 67 12.58 12.86 10.23
N ARG A 68 12.84 12.29 11.41
CA ARG A 68 14.19 11.85 11.81
C ARG A 68 14.58 10.52 11.18
N VAL A 69 13.65 9.57 11.02
CA VAL A 69 13.97 8.19 10.58
C VAL A 69 13.72 7.93 9.10
N SER A 70 12.79 8.65 8.47
CA SER A 70 12.44 8.42 7.07
C SER A 70 13.59 8.58 6.08
N PRO A 71 14.60 9.46 6.28
CA PRO A 71 15.74 9.52 5.38
C PRO A 71 16.56 8.24 5.34
N ALA A 72 16.55 7.45 6.42
CA ALA A 72 17.29 6.19 6.51
C ALA A 72 16.56 5.01 5.85
N VAL A 73 15.27 5.16 5.49
CA VAL A 73 14.47 4.11 4.87
C VAL A 73 14.64 4.15 3.36
N VAL A 74 14.86 3.00 2.75
CA VAL A 74 15.11 2.82 1.32
C VAL A 74 14.16 1.80 0.71
N SER A 75 13.95 1.92 -0.60
CA SER A 75 13.30 0.89 -1.39
C SER A 75 14.35 -0.04 -2.00
N ILE A 76 14.05 -1.32 -2.09
CA ILE A 76 14.94 -2.34 -2.62
C ILE A 76 14.23 -2.99 -3.80
N ASN A 77 14.81 -2.84 -4.98
CA ASN A 77 14.32 -3.47 -6.19
C ASN A 77 15.26 -4.62 -6.54
N VAL A 78 14.67 -5.80 -6.72
CA VAL A 78 15.38 -7.01 -7.09
C VAL A 78 14.91 -7.47 -8.46
N MET A 79 15.88 -7.92 -9.25
CA MET A 79 15.64 -8.47 -10.57
C MET A 79 16.00 -9.95 -10.52
N THR A 80 15.07 -10.79 -10.98
CA THR A 80 15.21 -12.24 -10.98
C THR A 80 15.05 -12.76 -12.41
N HIS A 81 15.94 -13.64 -12.82
CA HIS A 81 15.86 -14.33 -14.10
C HIS A 81 15.06 -15.62 -13.91
N VAL A 82 13.79 -15.59 -14.28
CA VAL A 82 12.97 -16.81 -14.28
C VAL A 82 13.25 -17.57 -15.58
N PRO A 83 13.76 -18.82 -15.53
CA PRO A 83 13.96 -19.59 -16.74
C PRO A 83 12.60 -19.82 -17.42
N ALA A 84 12.48 -19.41 -18.69
CA ALA A 84 11.28 -19.69 -19.46
C ALA A 84 11.08 -21.21 -19.52
N THR A 85 10.00 -21.66 -18.89
CA THR A 85 9.59 -23.05 -18.93
C THR A 85 9.20 -23.35 -20.38
N HIS A 86 9.98 -24.20 -21.04
CA HIS A 86 9.68 -24.66 -22.40
C HIS A 86 8.28 -25.28 -22.41
N GLY A 87 7.39 -24.77 -23.28
CA GLY A 87 6.07 -25.34 -23.49
C GLY A 87 6.16 -26.84 -23.82
N LEU A 88 5.25 -27.64 -23.25
CA LEU A 88 5.13 -29.04 -23.65
C LEU A 88 4.47 -29.10 -25.03
N GLN A 89 5.26 -29.46 -26.04
CA GLN A 89 4.73 -29.77 -27.37
C GLN A 89 4.02 -31.14 -27.32
N VAL A 90 2.69 -31.14 -27.23
CA VAL A 90 1.88 -32.36 -27.29
C VAL A 90 1.81 -32.82 -28.76
N PRO A 91 2.26 -34.05 -29.11
CA PRO A 91 2.19 -34.54 -30.49
C PRO A 91 0.74 -34.62 -30.99
N GLY A 92 0.44 -34.01 -32.13
CA GLY A 92 -0.88 -34.06 -32.78
C GLY A 92 -1.78 -32.84 -32.55
N LEU A 93 -1.34 -31.83 -31.80
CA LEU A 93 -2.03 -30.56 -31.65
C LEU A 93 -1.20 -29.43 -32.30
N PRO A 94 -1.80 -28.57 -33.16
CA PRO A 94 -1.09 -27.47 -33.82
C PRO A 94 -0.84 -26.26 -32.90
N PHE A 95 -1.19 -26.36 -31.62
CA PHE A 95 -1.00 -25.32 -30.61
C PHE A 95 -0.05 -25.80 -29.52
N ASN A 96 0.94 -24.95 -29.20
CA ASN A 96 1.85 -25.16 -28.09
C ASN A 96 1.16 -24.75 -26.79
N ILE A 97 1.18 -25.59 -25.75
CA ILE A 97 0.64 -25.23 -24.44
C ILE A 97 1.73 -24.45 -23.71
N VAL A 98 1.73 -23.13 -23.90
CA VAL A 98 2.57 -22.19 -23.14
C VAL A 98 1.72 -21.66 -21.97
N PRO A 99 2.20 -21.68 -20.73
CA PRO A 99 1.56 -20.96 -19.63
C PRO A 99 1.63 -19.46 -19.95
N GLU A 100 0.48 -18.88 -20.29
CA GLU A 100 0.30 -17.45 -20.57
C GLU A 100 0.88 -16.61 -19.42
N SER A 101 1.77 -15.65 -19.74
CA SER A 101 2.18 -14.61 -18.79
C SER A 101 0.98 -13.67 -18.50
N PRO A 102 0.97 -12.93 -17.36
CA PRO A 102 -0.18 -12.09 -16.99
C PRO A 102 -0.54 -11.07 -18.09
N PRO A 103 -1.83 -10.76 -18.30
CA PRO A 103 -2.28 -9.91 -19.39
C PRO A 103 -1.87 -8.45 -19.10
N GLY A 104 -0.83 -7.97 -19.79
CA GLY A 104 -0.34 -6.61 -19.55
C GLY A 104 0.68 -6.05 -20.55
N GLY A 105 0.83 -6.66 -21.73
CA GLY A 105 1.69 -6.13 -22.80
C GLY A 105 0.94 -6.13 -24.13
N ASP A 106 0.32 -4.99 -24.44
CA ASP A 106 -0.01 -4.59 -25.81
C ASP A 106 1.30 -4.28 -26.52
N ASP A 107 1.58 -4.94 -27.64
CA ASP A 107 2.38 -4.41 -28.76
C ASP A 107 2.32 -5.42 -29.91
N GLY A 108 1.84 -4.94 -31.06
CA GLY A 108 1.60 -5.77 -32.24
C GLY A 108 2.81 -6.04 -33.12
N ASP A 109 2.48 -6.66 -34.26
CA ASP A 109 3.23 -6.83 -35.50
C ASP A 109 3.89 -8.20 -35.75
N ASP A 110 3.63 -8.65 -36.98
CA ASP A 110 3.89 -9.92 -37.60
C ASP A 110 5.34 -9.99 -38.11
N SER A 111 6.03 -11.12 -37.98
CA SER A 111 7.06 -11.55 -38.94
C SER A 111 7.51 -13.01 -38.73
N GLU A 112 7.35 -13.78 -39.81
CA GLU A 112 8.01 -15.06 -40.07
C GLU A 112 9.53 -15.03 -39.85
N GLY A 113 10.05 -15.98 -39.07
CA GLY A 113 11.49 -16.24 -38.98
C GLY A 113 11.86 -17.20 -37.85
N GLY A 114 12.27 -18.41 -38.20
CA GLY A 114 12.69 -19.44 -37.24
C GLY A 114 13.91 -19.03 -36.41
N GLY A 115 13.87 -19.42 -35.13
CA GLY A 115 14.98 -19.27 -34.17
C GLY A 115 14.42 -19.27 -32.76
N GLY A 116 14.46 -20.42 -32.09
CA GLY A 116 13.97 -20.58 -30.72
C GLY A 116 14.65 -19.60 -29.76
N SER A 117 13.93 -18.55 -29.37
CA SER A 117 14.35 -17.67 -28.29
C SER A 117 13.81 -18.25 -26.98
N GLY A 118 14.64 -19.02 -26.29
CA GLY A 118 14.46 -19.29 -24.87
C GLY A 118 14.72 -18.01 -24.08
N GLY A 119 13.82 -17.04 -24.18
CA GLY A 119 13.93 -15.77 -23.46
C GLY A 119 13.62 -15.99 -21.99
N SER A 120 14.59 -15.86 -21.09
CA SER A 120 14.32 -15.77 -19.65
C SER A 120 13.40 -14.59 -19.38
N THR A 121 12.23 -14.82 -18.79
CA THR A 121 11.37 -13.73 -18.35
C THR A 121 12.01 -13.11 -17.12
N LYS A 122 12.25 -11.80 -17.15
CA LYS A 122 12.72 -11.05 -16.00
C LYS A 122 11.54 -10.77 -15.09
N ALA A 123 11.57 -11.27 -13.87
CA ALA A 123 10.60 -10.90 -12.85
C ALA A 123 11.23 -9.89 -11.90
N GLU A 124 10.52 -8.79 -11.66
CA GLU A 124 10.94 -7.74 -10.74
C GLU A 124 10.17 -7.89 -9.42
N ALA A 125 10.88 -7.82 -8.31
CA ALA A 125 10.29 -7.73 -6.98
C ALA A 125 10.79 -6.46 -6.29
N SER A 126 9.97 -5.92 -5.38
CA SER A 126 10.30 -4.73 -4.62
C SER A 126 10.03 -4.97 -3.14
N GLY A 127 10.90 -4.43 -2.30
CA GLY A 127 10.81 -4.46 -0.85
C GLY A 127 11.34 -3.17 -0.25
N SER A 128 11.47 -3.15 1.08
CA SER A 128 12.02 -2.03 1.82
C SER A 128 13.17 -2.47 2.71
N GLY A 129 13.97 -1.51 3.12
CA GLY A 129 15.02 -1.68 4.11
C GLY A 129 15.38 -0.36 4.75
N PHE A 130 16.35 -0.40 5.65
CA PHE A 130 16.87 0.83 6.26
C PHE A 130 18.36 0.71 6.54
N PHE A 131 19.05 1.84 6.47
CA PHE A 131 20.46 1.94 6.82
C PHE A 131 20.66 1.76 8.32
N ILE A 132 21.62 0.93 8.71
CA ILE A 132 22.03 0.68 10.09
C ILE A 132 23.38 1.32 10.44
N SER A 133 24.04 1.90 9.45
CA SER A 133 25.36 2.49 9.60
C SER A 133 25.64 3.51 8.49
N PRO A 134 26.53 4.49 8.75
CA PRO A 134 26.82 5.56 7.79
C PRO A 134 27.65 5.09 6.59
N ASP A 135 28.28 3.93 6.67
CA ASP A 135 29.06 3.33 5.58
C ASP A 135 28.18 2.52 4.61
N GLY A 136 26.87 2.38 4.86
CA GLY A 136 25.91 1.89 3.88
C GLY A 136 25.45 0.44 4.06
N TYR A 137 25.56 -0.12 5.27
CA TYR A 137 24.89 -1.39 5.57
C TYR A 137 23.39 -1.17 5.74
N ILE A 138 22.61 -2.06 5.15
CA ILE A 138 21.15 -2.01 5.11
C ILE A 138 20.62 -3.34 5.60
N VAL A 139 19.60 -3.30 6.47
CA VAL A 139 18.83 -4.48 6.88
C VAL A 139 17.53 -4.53 6.08
N THR A 140 17.17 -5.73 5.63
CA THR A 140 15.91 -6.05 4.96
C THR A 140 15.48 -7.49 5.30
N ASN A 141 14.38 -7.93 4.74
CA ASN A 141 13.94 -9.31 4.87
C ASN A 141 14.72 -10.25 3.93
N ASN A 142 14.94 -11.49 4.36
CA ASN A 142 15.61 -12.49 3.52
C ASN A 142 14.81 -12.78 2.25
N HIS A 143 13.49 -12.96 2.36
CA HIS A 143 12.63 -13.28 1.22
C HIS A 143 12.65 -12.20 0.12
N VAL A 144 13.04 -10.96 0.43
CA VAL A 144 13.18 -9.88 -0.55
C VAL A 144 14.39 -10.12 -1.46
N VAL A 145 15.46 -10.72 -0.92
CA VAL A 145 16.76 -10.86 -1.61
C VAL A 145 17.14 -12.31 -1.91
N GLU A 146 16.28 -13.29 -1.59
CA GLU A 146 16.59 -14.72 -1.67
C GLU A 146 16.95 -15.19 -3.09
N HIS A 147 16.18 -14.74 -4.07
CA HIS A 147 16.30 -15.12 -5.50
C HIS A 147 16.79 -13.98 -6.39
N ALA A 148 17.33 -12.91 -5.79
CA ALA A 148 17.78 -11.74 -6.52
C ALA A 148 19.10 -12.01 -7.24
N ASP A 149 19.11 -11.87 -8.56
CA ASP A 149 20.35 -11.86 -9.35
C ASP A 149 21.03 -10.49 -9.27
N ASP A 150 20.22 -9.44 -9.39
CA ASP A 150 20.63 -8.05 -9.22
C ASP A 150 19.80 -7.36 -8.14
N ILE A 151 20.47 -6.60 -7.27
CA ILE A 151 19.85 -5.82 -6.20
C ILE A 151 20.19 -4.35 -6.39
N LYS A 152 19.15 -3.52 -6.49
CA LYS A 152 19.24 -2.07 -6.54
C LYS A 152 18.54 -1.46 -5.34
N VAL A 153 19.22 -0.54 -4.65
CA VAL A 153 18.65 0.24 -3.56
C VAL A 153 18.30 1.62 -4.11
N VAL A 154 17.06 2.04 -3.91
CA VAL A 154 16.54 3.34 -4.31
C VAL A 154 16.41 4.21 -3.06
N LEU A 155 17.18 5.29 -3.02
CA LEU A 155 17.15 6.29 -1.95
C LEU A 155 15.91 7.21 -2.08
N PRO A 156 15.55 7.96 -1.03
CA PRO A 156 14.42 8.89 -1.07
C PRO A 156 14.53 10.00 -2.13
N ASP A 157 15.76 10.35 -2.54
CA ASP A 157 16.06 11.30 -3.61
C ASP A 157 15.98 10.67 -5.01
N LYS A 158 15.55 9.40 -5.11
CA LYS A 158 15.48 8.56 -6.31
C LYS A 158 16.83 8.12 -6.87
N THR A 159 17.92 8.29 -6.12
CA THR A 159 19.23 7.75 -6.51
C THR A 159 19.20 6.23 -6.42
N GLU A 160 19.61 5.54 -7.48
CA GLU A 160 19.77 4.08 -7.50
C GLU A 160 21.22 3.68 -7.21
N LEU A 161 21.43 2.82 -6.22
CA LEU A 161 22.74 2.26 -5.88
C LEU A 161 22.72 0.73 -6.01
N PRO A 162 23.72 0.12 -6.68
CA PRO A 162 23.85 -1.33 -6.68
C PRO A 162 24.25 -1.81 -5.27
N ALA A 163 23.63 -2.89 -4.81
CA ALA A 163 23.90 -3.49 -3.52
C ALA A 163 24.44 -4.92 -3.66
N LYS A 164 25.18 -5.37 -2.64
CA LYS A 164 25.65 -6.75 -2.52
C LYS A 164 25.14 -7.36 -1.22
N ILE A 165 24.84 -8.65 -1.26
CA ILE A 165 24.48 -9.41 -0.07
C ILE A 165 25.73 -9.60 0.80
N VAL A 166 25.63 -9.22 2.08
CA VAL A 166 26.67 -9.44 3.09
C VAL A 166 26.38 -10.74 3.86
N GLY A 167 25.12 -10.96 4.21
CA GLY A 167 24.68 -12.14 4.93
C GLY A 167 23.15 -12.27 4.93
N ARG A 168 22.68 -13.50 5.12
CA ARG A 168 21.27 -13.87 5.14
C ARG A 168 21.03 -14.87 6.26
N ASP A 169 19.86 -14.78 6.89
CA ASP A 169 19.34 -15.72 7.86
C ASP A 169 17.91 -16.11 7.49
N GLU A 170 17.76 -17.33 6.97
CA GLU A 170 16.46 -17.89 6.56
C GLU A 170 15.55 -18.16 7.77
N ALA A 171 16.12 -18.46 8.96
CA ALA A 171 15.33 -18.83 10.13
C ALA A 171 14.58 -17.62 10.72
N THR A 172 15.17 -16.44 10.65
CA THR A 172 14.57 -15.18 11.14
C THR A 172 14.03 -14.29 10.02
N ASP A 173 14.15 -14.73 8.77
CA ASP A 173 13.81 -13.94 7.57
C ASP A 173 14.50 -12.55 7.54
N LEU A 174 15.81 -12.53 7.83
CA LEU A 174 16.62 -11.30 7.84
C LEU A 174 17.78 -11.38 6.84
N ALA A 175 18.12 -10.24 6.25
CA ALA A 175 19.29 -10.10 5.40
C ALA A 175 19.98 -8.76 5.63
N VAL A 176 21.30 -8.77 5.50
CA VAL A 176 22.15 -7.58 5.47
C VAL A 176 22.72 -7.44 4.07
N ILE A 177 22.48 -6.28 3.46
CA ILE A 177 23.05 -5.89 2.17
C ILE A 177 23.93 -4.64 2.33
N LYS A 178 24.81 -4.40 1.37
CA LYS A 178 25.76 -3.28 1.39
C LYS A 178 25.77 -2.54 0.06
N VAL A 179 25.59 -1.22 0.13
CA VAL A 179 25.83 -0.29 -0.99
C VAL A 179 27.19 0.38 -0.87
N GLN A 180 27.73 0.90 -1.98
CA GLN A 180 28.95 1.70 -1.95
C GLN A 180 28.61 3.17 -1.66
N GLY A 181 29.43 3.82 -0.83
CA GLY A 181 29.25 5.22 -0.42
C GLY A 181 29.59 5.43 1.05
N ALA A 182 29.34 6.65 1.52
CA ALA A 182 29.54 7.04 2.91
C ALA A 182 28.58 8.18 3.28
N ASN A 183 28.42 8.44 4.58
CA ASN A 183 27.56 9.48 5.15
C ASN A 183 26.08 9.27 4.85
N PHE A 184 25.63 8.01 4.80
CA PHE A 184 24.20 7.73 4.69
C PHE A 184 23.48 8.03 6.02
N PRO A 185 22.25 8.59 5.98
CA PRO A 185 21.39 8.64 7.16
C PRO A 185 21.08 7.21 7.60
N TYR A 186 21.17 6.93 8.90
CA TYR A 186 20.96 5.60 9.47
C TYR A 186 20.13 5.68 10.75
N VAL A 187 19.57 4.54 11.15
CA VAL A 187 18.87 4.41 12.44
C VAL A 187 19.77 3.79 13.49
N ASP A 188 19.63 4.26 14.72
CA ASP A 188 20.27 3.66 15.89
C ASP A 188 19.39 2.56 16.47
N PHE A 189 20.03 1.47 16.89
CA PHE A 189 19.36 0.43 17.65
C PHE A 189 19.24 0.84 19.12
N GLU A 190 18.11 0.52 19.70
CA GLU A 190 17.93 0.60 21.14
C GLU A 190 18.63 -0.62 21.78
N ASN A 191 19.41 -0.41 22.84
CA ASN A 191 20.20 -1.45 23.53
C ASN A 191 19.69 -1.87 24.93
N SER A 192 18.63 -1.27 25.46
CA SER A 192 18.09 -1.47 26.82
C SER A 192 16.61 -1.88 26.88
N ALA A 193 15.95 -2.04 25.74
CA ALA A 193 14.54 -2.32 25.63
C ALA A 193 14.29 -3.79 25.88
N LYS A 194 13.31 -4.07 26.74
CA LYS A 194 12.75 -5.41 26.85
C LYS A 194 11.80 -5.62 25.66
N PRO A 195 11.99 -6.68 24.85
CA PRO A 195 10.97 -7.11 23.90
C PRO A 195 9.64 -7.28 24.65
N ARG A 196 8.58 -6.71 24.09
CA ARG A 196 7.24 -6.76 24.68
C ARG A 196 6.56 -8.09 24.43
#